data_AF-A0A3S0FM75-F1
#
_entry.id   AF-A0A3S0FM75-F1
#
_cell.length_a   1.000
_cell.length_b   1.000
_cell.length_c   1.000
_cell.angle_alpha   90.00
_cell.angle_beta   90.00
_cell.angle_gamma   90.00
#
_symmetry.space_group_name_H-M   'P 1'
#
loop_
_entity.id
_entity.type
_entity.pdbx_description
1 polymer ?
#
loop_
_entity_poly.entity_id
_entity_poly.type
_entity_poly.pdbx_seq_one_letter_code
_entity_poly.pdbx_strand_id
1 'polypeptide(L)'
;MYIKKILLVLFLMVSVAATAQKIKSQLTYRILQTANTLLEAQQLDAAEEYFKKGLSRAKGNYDYYCQALAYQGLGTLYAKLDLKDRAIECYRNAISLYRIQKQMVIASVVENLLKSVQGIGDSYAGIEVGAKGIKMSIIEVKLSKDREFDYTLKMDTTINTDAASLSYQSEKETTDAISVYWHILKNRFKIGPKQVYIVISSGLKQELDKYNKIDYFAQVIRPKEMDSSVKVRWVKAEEESELSVLGIVPQKHRYTTDQLDVGSGNTKGGYFNVVKNFIPVTFPVGTKSFQRLLESKINKDDLGEYIKAAEKIWKDSLAAIVSGYFSDKIDYKQRDILYLSGGIVWSITSLTYPQRVNDTYTEIKQSDITAFRNNLINNYDKIIQPDFSLVTDSMVAEAARKNIAQVLKTYDRKAMIAGTIWLDELIKEINSIKPDKKIIFPKYAYMGWISGYIIKKVTHQYTGFFK
;
A
#
# COMPACT_ATOMS: atom_id res chain seq x y z
N MET A 1 -14.77 -3.81 -96.44
CA MET A 1 -16.17 -3.46 -96.08
C MET A 1 -16.58 -4.38 -94.94
N TYR A 2 -16.96 -3.80 -93.80
CA TYR A 2 -17.29 -4.44 -92.52
C TYR A 2 -17.85 -5.87 -92.60
N ILE A 3 -17.28 -6.82 -91.86
CA ILE A 3 -17.99 -7.98 -91.25
C ILE A 3 -17.06 -8.85 -90.34
N LYS A 4 -17.55 -9.06 -89.10
CA LYS A 4 -17.41 -10.21 -88.17
C LYS A 4 -16.07 -10.56 -87.47
N LYS A 5 -16.12 -10.54 -86.13
CA LYS A 5 -15.69 -11.55 -85.12
C LYS A 5 -15.93 -10.93 -83.72
N ILE A 6 -17.03 -11.18 -83.01
CA ILE A 6 -17.36 -12.33 -82.14
C ILE A 6 -16.16 -12.87 -81.32
N LEU A 7 -16.38 -12.93 -79.98
CA LEU A 7 -15.68 -13.67 -78.91
C LEU A 7 -14.35 -13.10 -78.38
N LEU A 8 -14.37 -12.54 -77.15
CA LEU A 8 -13.85 -13.24 -75.95
C LEU A 8 -14.13 -12.41 -74.67
N VAL A 9 -15.18 -12.79 -73.93
CA VAL A 9 -15.30 -12.46 -72.51
C VAL A 9 -14.48 -13.52 -71.77
N LEU A 10 -13.28 -13.13 -71.33
CA LEU A 10 -12.39 -13.99 -70.56
C LEU A 10 -12.79 -13.90 -69.08
N PHE A 11 -13.67 -14.81 -68.67
CA PHE A 11 -14.07 -15.03 -67.30
C PHE A 11 -12.88 -15.67 -66.55
N LEU A 12 -12.00 -14.83 -65.99
CA LEU A 12 -10.92 -15.28 -65.11
C LEU A 12 -11.50 -15.50 -63.70
N MET A 13 -12.11 -16.68 -63.51
CA MET A 13 -12.37 -17.23 -62.18
C MET A 13 -11.03 -17.55 -61.52
N VAL A 14 -10.44 -16.57 -60.85
CA VAL A 14 -9.40 -16.84 -59.84
C VAL A 14 -10.13 -17.41 -58.64
N SER A 15 -10.22 -18.74 -58.58
CA SER A 15 -10.52 -19.46 -57.36
C SER A 15 -9.40 -19.19 -56.37
N VAL A 16 -9.55 -18.17 -55.53
CA VAL A 16 -8.74 -18.04 -54.31
C VAL A 16 -9.20 -19.17 -53.40
N ALA A 17 -8.55 -20.33 -53.52
CA ALA A 17 -8.56 -21.29 -52.45
C ALA A 17 -7.92 -20.58 -51.25
N ALA A 18 -8.76 -20.09 -50.34
CA ALA A 18 -8.33 -19.63 -49.03
C ALA A 18 -7.81 -20.87 -48.28
N THR A 19 -6.58 -21.26 -48.55
CA THR A 19 -5.85 -22.17 -47.68
C THR A 19 -5.67 -21.42 -46.37
N ALA A 20 -6.51 -21.72 -45.38
CA ALA A 20 -6.26 -21.34 -44.00
C ALA A 20 -4.83 -21.75 -43.68
N GLN A 21 -3.95 -20.75 -43.51
CA GLN A 21 -2.54 -20.99 -43.26
C GLN A 21 -2.47 -21.82 -41.97
N LYS A 22 -2.07 -23.09 -42.08
CA LYS A 22 -1.85 -23.95 -40.91
C LYS A 22 -0.68 -23.32 -40.14
N ILE A 23 -0.99 -22.48 -39.17
CA ILE A 23 0.00 -21.81 -38.32
C ILE A 23 0.80 -22.95 -37.66
N LYS A 24 2.07 -23.14 -38.04
CA LYS A 24 2.90 -24.28 -37.62
C LYS A 24 2.97 -24.45 -36.08
N SER A 25 2.75 -23.36 -35.34
CA SER A 25 2.75 -23.33 -33.87
C SER A 25 1.39 -23.61 -33.22
N GLN A 26 0.27 -23.68 -33.97
CA GLN A 26 -1.07 -23.76 -33.37
C GLN A 26 -1.29 -25.01 -32.52
N LEU A 27 -0.76 -26.16 -32.95
CA LEU A 27 -0.86 -27.39 -32.16
C LEU A 27 0.00 -27.32 -30.89
N THR A 28 1.23 -26.80 -30.99
CA THR A 28 2.11 -26.63 -29.82
C THR A 28 1.47 -25.66 -28.81
N TYR A 29 0.90 -24.56 -29.30
CA TYR A 29 0.20 -23.59 -28.49
C TYR A 29 -1.01 -24.21 -27.78
N ARG A 30 -1.82 -25.02 -28.47
CA ARG A 30 -2.94 -25.75 -27.86
C ARG A 30 -2.47 -26.68 -26.73
N ILE A 31 -1.38 -27.42 -26.93
CA ILE A 31 -0.80 -28.29 -25.89
C ILE A 31 -0.39 -27.47 -24.66
N LEU A 32 0.30 -26.35 -24.87
CA LEU A 32 0.74 -25.47 -23.77
C LEU A 32 -0.44 -24.79 -23.08
N GLN A 33 -1.49 -24.44 -23.82
CA GLN A 33 -2.71 -23.91 -23.25
C GLN A 33 -3.43 -24.96 -22.39
N THR A 34 -3.51 -26.22 -22.85
CA THR A 34 -4.01 -27.33 -22.03
C THR A 34 -3.19 -27.51 -20.76
N ALA A 35 -1.86 -27.42 -20.85
CA ALA A 35 -0.98 -27.49 -19.68
C ALA A 35 -1.28 -26.37 -18.67
N ASN A 36 -1.49 -25.13 -19.12
CA ASN A 36 -1.87 -24.01 -18.26
C ASN A 36 -3.23 -24.24 -17.58
N THR A 37 -4.22 -24.74 -18.32
CA THR A 37 -5.55 -25.06 -17.76
C THR A 37 -5.46 -26.18 -16.72
N LEU A 38 -4.65 -27.21 -16.95
CA LEU A 38 -4.40 -28.28 -15.97
C LEU A 38 -3.71 -27.75 -14.72
N LEU A 39 -2.74 -26.84 -14.88
CA LEU A 39 -2.05 -26.18 -13.78
C LEU A 39 -3.01 -25.35 -12.92
N GLU A 40 -3.93 -24.61 -13.54
CA GLU A 40 -4.98 -23.85 -12.86
C GLU A 40 -5.97 -24.77 -12.11
N ALA A 41 -6.32 -25.91 -12.72
CA ALA A 41 -7.14 -26.96 -12.11
C ALA A 41 -6.39 -27.82 -11.06
N GLN A 42 -5.16 -27.44 -10.70
CA GLN A 42 -4.29 -28.16 -9.76
C GLN A 42 -3.98 -29.62 -10.15
N GLN A 43 -4.13 -29.98 -11.44
CA GLN A 43 -3.73 -31.27 -11.98
C GLN A 43 -2.24 -31.23 -12.33
N LEU A 44 -1.39 -31.20 -11.31
CA LEU A 44 0.04 -30.84 -11.43
C LEU A 44 0.84 -31.84 -12.28
N ASP A 45 0.65 -33.14 -12.10
CA ASP A 45 1.36 -34.17 -12.86
C ASP A 45 1.00 -34.13 -14.35
N ALA A 46 -0.29 -34.00 -14.66
CA ALA A 46 -0.78 -33.88 -16.04
C ALA A 46 -0.28 -32.57 -16.69
N ALA A 47 -0.27 -31.46 -15.93
CA ALA A 47 0.29 -30.20 -16.41
C ALA A 47 1.78 -30.36 -16.76
N GLU A 48 2.57 -31.05 -15.93
CA GLU A 48 3.99 -31.31 -16.18
C GLU A 48 4.20 -32.07 -17.49
N GLU A 49 3.43 -33.15 -17.70
CA GLU A 49 3.51 -33.96 -18.91
C GLU A 49 3.22 -33.12 -20.16
N TYR A 50 2.14 -32.34 -20.13
CA TYR A 50 1.75 -31.49 -21.25
C TYR A 50 2.76 -30.37 -21.50
N PHE A 51 3.33 -29.75 -20.47
CA PHE A 51 4.40 -28.77 -20.65
C PHE A 51 5.65 -29.40 -21.28
N LYS A 52 6.09 -30.57 -20.81
CA LYS A 52 7.25 -31.29 -21.38
C LYS A 52 7.01 -31.69 -22.84
N LYS A 53 5.80 -32.19 -23.15
CA LYS A 53 5.38 -32.53 -24.53
C LYS A 53 5.37 -31.30 -25.43
N GLY A 54 4.82 -30.19 -24.95
CA GLY A 54 4.83 -28.91 -25.64
C GLY A 54 6.24 -28.38 -25.89
N LEU A 55 7.12 -28.46 -24.88
CA LEU A 55 8.52 -28.05 -24.98
C LEU A 55 9.29 -28.88 -26.01
N SER A 56 9.16 -30.21 -25.98
CA SER A 56 9.82 -31.11 -26.93
C SER A 56 9.42 -30.78 -28.38
N ARG A 57 8.12 -30.59 -28.61
CA ARG A 57 7.59 -30.18 -29.93
C ARG A 57 8.07 -28.79 -30.35
N ALA A 58 8.10 -27.83 -29.43
CA ALA A 58 8.57 -26.48 -29.69
C ALA A 58 10.07 -26.47 -30.08
N LYS A 59 10.90 -27.29 -29.43
CA LYS A 59 12.31 -27.51 -29.80
C LYS A 59 12.44 -28.10 -31.20
N GLY A 60 11.69 -29.17 -31.49
CA GLY A 60 11.71 -29.82 -32.81
C GLY A 60 11.29 -28.92 -33.97
N ASN A 61 10.47 -27.91 -33.69
CA ASN A 61 10.01 -26.92 -34.69
C ASN A 61 10.82 -25.61 -34.67
N TYR A 62 11.85 -25.49 -33.83
CA TYR A 62 12.60 -24.25 -33.61
C TYR A 62 11.71 -23.05 -33.22
N ASP A 63 10.59 -23.32 -32.54
CA ASP A 63 9.64 -22.31 -32.08
C ASP A 63 10.09 -21.77 -30.71
N TYR A 64 10.95 -20.76 -30.73
CA TYR A 64 11.52 -20.17 -29.52
C TYR A 64 10.46 -19.55 -28.60
N TYR A 65 9.34 -19.06 -29.13
CA TYR A 65 8.25 -18.50 -28.32
C TYR A 65 7.57 -19.60 -27.51
N CYS A 66 7.18 -20.69 -28.16
CA CYS A 66 6.57 -21.82 -27.46
C CYS A 66 7.55 -22.52 -26.52
N GLN A 67 8.85 -22.54 -26.82
CA GLN A 67 9.87 -23.03 -25.88
C GLN A 67 9.90 -22.15 -24.61
N ALA A 68 9.91 -20.82 -24.77
CA ALA A 68 9.89 -19.89 -23.65
C ALA A 68 8.62 -20.06 -22.79
N LEU A 69 7.46 -20.19 -23.44
CA LEU A 69 6.17 -20.39 -22.78
C LEU A 69 6.14 -21.71 -21.98
N ALA A 70 6.67 -22.79 -22.57
CA ALA A 70 6.74 -24.08 -21.89
C ALA A 70 7.66 -24.04 -20.67
N TYR A 71 8.84 -23.41 -20.78
CA TYR A 71 9.73 -23.20 -19.65
C TYR A 71 9.12 -22.30 -18.57
N GLN A 72 8.40 -21.23 -18.92
CA GLN A 72 7.68 -20.41 -17.95
C GLN A 72 6.63 -21.24 -17.19
N GLY A 73 5.87 -22.07 -17.90
CA GLY A 73 4.86 -22.97 -17.32
C GLY A 73 5.47 -23.98 -16.36
N LEU A 74 6.55 -24.66 -16.75
CA LEU A 74 7.30 -25.57 -15.89
C LEU A 74 7.89 -24.86 -14.67
N GLY A 75 8.45 -23.65 -14.85
CA GLY A 75 8.95 -22.84 -13.74
C GLY A 75 7.85 -22.53 -12.71
N THR A 76 6.65 -22.22 -13.19
CA THR A 76 5.47 -21.95 -12.36
C THR A 76 4.99 -23.20 -11.62
N LEU A 77 4.94 -24.34 -12.33
CA LEU A 77 4.60 -25.64 -11.75
C LEU A 77 5.59 -26.03 -10.65
N TYR A 78 6.89 -26.01 -10.93
CA TYR A 78 7.93 -26.38 -9.98
C TYR A 78 7.99 -25.44 -8.78
N ALA A 79 7.69 -24.15 -8.97
CA ALA A 79 7.55 -23.20 -7.85
C ALA A 79 6.40 -23.59 -6.91
N LYS A 80 5.26 -24.06 -7.45
CA LYS A 80 4.13 -24.57 -6.63
C LYS A 80 4.48 -25.85 -5.89
N LEU A 81 5.32 -26.71 -6.47
CA LEU A 81 5.81 -27.95 -5.85
C LEU A 81 7.01 -27.72 -4.90
N ASP A 82 7.40 -26.46 -4.64
CA ASP A 82 8.58 -26.07 -3.85
C ASP A 82 9.92 -26.65 -4.37
N LEU A 83 9.97 -27.05 -5.66
CA LEU A 83 11.15 -27.52 -6.36
C LEU A 83 11.98 -26.34 -6.90
N LYS A 84 12.56 -25.57 -5.98
CA LYS A 84 13.18 -24.25 -6.27
C LYS A 84 14.23 -24.29 -7.38
N ASP A 85 15.16 -25.23 -7.36
CA ASP A 85 16.26 -25.28 -8.34
C ASP A 85 15.74 -25.50 -9.76
N ARG A 86 14.77 -26.41 -9.93
CA ARG A 86 14.12 -26.67 -11.22
C ARG A 86 13.32 -25.45 -11.69
N ALA A 87 12.63 -24.79 -10.78
CA ALA A 87 11.88 -23.57 -11.11
C ALA A 87 12.81 -22.45 -11.59
N ILE A 88 13.92 -22.24 -10.89
CA ILE A 88 14.96 -21.25 -11.24
C ILE A 88 15.54 -21.53 -12.62
N GLU A 89 15.91 -22.77 -12.90
CA GLU A 89 16.45 -23.17 -14.21
C GLU A 89 15.44 -22.88 -15.34
N CYS A 90 14.19 -23.31 -15.15
CA CYS A 90 13.13 -23.09 -16.12
C CYS A 90 12.88 -21.60 -16.38
N TYR A 91 12.78 -20.77 -15.34
CA TYR A 91 12.60 -19.33 -15.53
C TYR A 91 13.78 -18.67 -16.23
N ARG A 92 15.03 -19.04 -15.91
CA ARG A 92 16.22 -18.51 -16.61
C ARG A 92 16.18 -18.83 -18.11
N ASN A 93 15.80 -20.06 -18.47
CA ASN A 93 15.62 -20.46 -19.86
C ASN A 93 14.52 -19.65 -20.56
N ALA A 94 13.37 -19.49 -19.91
CA ALA A 94 12.26 -18.68 -20.45
C ALA A 94 12.67 -17.21 -20.68
N ILE A 95 13.32 -16.58 -19.70
CA ILE A 95 13.79 -15.19 -19.77
C ILE A 95 14.77 -15.00 -20.94
N SER A 96 15.75 -15.90 -21.08
CA SER A 96 16.72 -15.85 -22.17
C SER A 96 16.03 -15.87 -23.54
N LEU A 97 15.11 -16.82 -23.74
CA LEU A 97 14.36 -16.98 -24.99
C LEU A 97 13.42 -15.80 -25.28
N TYR A 98 12.77 -15.23 -24.26
CA TYR A 98 11.94 -14.02 -24.45
C TYR A 98 12.79 -12.81 -24.82
N ARG A 99 13.97 -12.62 -24.21
CA ARG A 99 14.89 -11.52 -24.55
C ARG A 99 15.43 -11.63 -25.98
N ILE A 100 15.81 -12.84 -26.43
CA ILE A 100 16.25 -13.09 -27.81
C ILE A 100 15.16 -12.67 -28.82
N GLN A 101 13.90 -12.91 -28.48
CA GLN A 101 12.74 -12.55 -29.31
C GLN A 101 12.26 -11.11 -29.09
N LYS A 102 13.01 -10.29 -28.34
CA LYS A 102 12.67 -8.90 -28.00
C LYS A 102 11.34 -8.75 -27.25
N GLN A 103 10.88 -9.81 -26.58
CA GLN A 103 9.66 -9.83 -25.74
C GLN A 103 9.98 -9.31 -24.33
N MET A 104 10.41 -8.05 -24.24
CA MET A 104 10.98 -7.47 -23.01
C MET A 104 10.01 -7.40 -21.84
N VAL A 105 8.72 -7.14 -22.11
CA VAL A 105 7.68 -7.07 -21.06
C VAL A 105 7.49 -8.45 -20.41
N ILE A 106 7.31 -9.50 -21.23
CA ILE A 106 7.13 -10.86 -20.72
C ILE A 106 8.40 -11.32 -19.98
N ALA A 107 9.59 -11.04 -20.53
CA ALA A 107 10.85 -11.34 -19.86
C ALA A 107 10.94 -10.70 -18.45
N SER A 108 10.52 -9.45 -18.30
CA SER A 108 10.49 -8.76 -17.00
C SER A 108 9.48 -9.38 -16.02
N VAL A 109 8.31 -9.81 -16.51
CA VAL A 109 7.32 -10.51 -15.65
C VAL A 109 7.89 -11.84 -15.16
N VAL A 110 8.53 -12.63 -16.03
CA VAL A 110 9.15 -13.91 -15.65
C VAL A 110 10.34 -13.71 -14.71
N GLU A 111 11.09 -12.62 -14.86
CA GLU A 111 12.16 -12.25 -13.93
C GLU A 111 11.63 -11.97 -12.51
N ASN A 112 10.45 -11.36 -12.37
CA ASN A 112 9.81 -11.20 -11.06
C ASN A 112 9.37 -12.54 -10.45
N LEU A 113 8.90 -13.49 -11.27
CA LEU A 113 8.59 -14.85 -10.82
C LEU A 113 9.85 -15.58 -10.35
N LEU A 114 10.97 -15.41 -11.06
CA LEU A 114 12.27 -15.95 -10.65
C LEU A 114 12.71 -15.37 -9.30
N LYS A 115 12.68 -14.05 -9.14
CA LYS A 115 13.03 -13.37 -7.88
C LYS A 115 12.16 -13.86 -6.72
N SER A 116 10.86 -14.06 -6.95
CA SER A 116 9.93 -14.64 -5.96
C SER A 116 10.39 -16.00 -5.46
N VAL A 117 10.75 -16.92 -6.36
CA VAL A 117 11.27 -18.25 -5.98
C VAL A 117 12.59 -18.16 -5.20
N GLN A 118 13.43 -17.18 -5.54
CA GLN A 118 14.69 -16.91 -4.85
C GLN A 118 14.51 -16.16 -3.52
N GLY A 119 13.31 -15.70 -3.19
CA GLY A 119 13.03 -14.87 -2.00
C GLY A 119 13.63 -13.46 -2.08
N ILE A 120 14.00 -13.01 -3.28
CA ILE A 120 14.60 -11.70 -3.54
C ILE A 120 13.47 -10.69 -3.77
N GLY A 121 13.50 -9.57 -3.04
CA GLY A 121 12.62 -8.43 -3.29
C GLY A 121 13.32 -7.29 -3.98
N ASP A 122 12.51 -6.41 -4.58
CA ASP A 122 13.01 -5.16 -5.12
C ASP A 122 12.84 -4.06 -4.07
N SER A 123 13.92 -3.31 -3.83
CA SER A 123 13.91 -2.17 -2.92
C SER A 123 13.37 -0.93 -3.62
N TYR A 124 12.39 -0.30 -3.00
CA TYR A 124 11.79 0.96 -3.42
C TYR A 124 11.89 1.99 -2.31
N ALA A 125 11.95 3.25 -2.68
CA ALA A 125 12.01 4.35 -1.74
C ALA A 125 10.87 5.34 -1.97
N GLY A 126 10.28 5.79 -0.88
CA GLY A 126 9.28 6.84 -0.85
C GLY A 126 9.76 8.01 -0.01
N ILE A 127 9.71 9.22 -0.56
CA ILE A 127 9.94 10.47 0.15
C ILE A 127 8.61 11.21 0.25
N GLU A 128 8.05 11.27 1.46
CA GLU A 128 6.88 12.07 1.80
C GLU A 128 7.31 13.49 2.16
N VAL A 129 6.75 14.48 1.47
CA VAL A 129 6.92 15.91 1.76
C VAL A 129 5.70 16.38 2.55
N GLY A 130 5.84 16.44 3.87
CA GLY A 130 4.84 16.92 4.81
C GLY A 130 4.99 18.39 5.15
N ALA A 131 3.97 18.97 5.79
CA ALA A 131 3.95 20.39 6.16
C ALA A 131 5.06 20.80 7.15
N LYS A 132 5.44 19.88 8.05
CA LYS A 132 6.42 20.12 9.13
C LYS A 132 7.59 19.11 9.12
N GLY A 133 7.78 18.39 8.02
CA GLY A 133 8.86 17.43 7.93
C GLY A 133 8.82 16.56 6.68
N ILE A 134 9.99 16.08 6.31
CA ILE A 134 10.24 15.24 5.14
C ILE A 134 10.63 13.85 5.61
N LYS A 135 9.82 12.86 5.25
CA LYS A 135 10.02 11.48 5.68
C LYS A 135 10.53 10.64 4.52
N MET A 136 11.54 9.83 4.76
CA MET A 136 12.00 8.82 3.80
C MET A 136 11.67 7.45 4.36
N SER A 137 11.18 6.57 3.49
CA SER A 137 11.03 5.14 3.77
C SER A 137 11.63 4.32 2.64
N ILE A 138 12.17 3.15 3.00
CA ILE A 138 12.64 2.13 2.07
C ILE A 138 11.86 0.87 2.38
N ILE A 139 11.14 0.37 1.38
CA ILE A 139 10.43 -0.91 1.47
C ILE A 139 11.03 -1.90 0.48
N GLU A 140 11.14 -3.15 0.90
CA GLU A 140 11.41 -4.27 0.00
C GLU A 140 10.07 -4.87 -0.40
N VAL A 141 9.76 -4.89 -1.69
CA VAL A 141 8.54 -5.48 -2.24
C VAL A 141 8.86 -6.86 -2.81
N LYS A 142 8.10 -7.86 -2.39
CA LYS A 142 8.23 -9.26 -2.83
C LYS A 142 6.91 -9.76 -3.37
N LEU A 143 6.97 -10.55 -4.43
CA LEU A 143 5.82 -11.34 -4.86
C LEU A 143 5.76 -12.61 -4.00
N SER A 144 4.66 -12.77 -3.25
CA SER A 144 4.42 -13.94 -2.40
C SER A 144 4.11 -15.19 -3.23
N LYS A 145 4.09 -16.37 -2.56
CA LYS A 145 3.67 -17.63 -3.19
C LYS A 145 2.25 -17.56 -3.77
N ASP A 146 1.39 -16.77 -3.14
CA ASP A 146 0.00 -16.53 -3.56
C ASP A 146 -0.12 -15.47 -4.67
N ARG A 147 1.02 -15.00 -5.20
CA ARG A 147 1.11 -13.94 -6.23
C ARG A 147 0.54 -12.60 -5.78
N GLU A 148 0.56 -12.36 -4.47
CA GLU A 148 0.27 -11.04 -3.89
C GLU A 148 1.58 -10.29 -3.65
N PHE A 149 1.55 -8.97 -3.74
CA PHE A 149 2.70 -8.17 -3.33
C PHE A 149 2.69 -8.01 -1.81
N ASP A 150 3.69 -8.58 -1.16
CA ASP A 150 4.03 -8.30 0.24
C ASP A 150 5.16 -7.29 0.29
N TYR A 151 5.26 -6.53 1.38
CA TYR A 151 6.36 -5.61 1.57
C TYR A 151 6.88 -5.61 3.01
N THR A 152 8.17 -5.35 3.13
CA THR A 152 8.85 -5.22 4.43
C THR A 152 9.52 -3.86 4.52
N LEU A 153 9.27 -3.13 5.61
CA LEU A 153 10.00 -1.89 5.89
C LEU A 153 11.46 -2.20 6.22
N LYS A 154 12.39 -1.58 5.49
CA LYS A 154 13.84 -1.74 5.70
C LYS A 154 14.45 -0.56 6.45
N MET A 155 13.96 0.63 6.20
CA MET A 155 14.43 1.85 6.85
C MET A 155 13.36 2.93 6.76
N ASP A 156 13.24 3.73 7.80
CA ASP A 156 12.54 5.00 7.78
C ASP A 156 13.32 6.06 8.56
N THR A 157 13.15 7.32 8.20
CA THR A 157 13.72 8.47 8.92
C THR A 157 12.95 9.74 8.57
N THR A 158 13.08 10.77 9.41
CA THR A 158 12.42 12.07 9.24
C THR A 158 13.42 13.20 9.48
N ILE A 159 13.37 14.22 8.63
CA ILE A 159 14.05 15.51 8.81
C ILE A 159 12.96 16.55 8.97
N ASN A 160 12.98 17.29 10.08
CA ASN A 160 12.01 18.35 10.32
C ASN A 160 12.34 19.56 9.43
N THR A 161 11.31 20.11 8.79
CA THR A 161 11.35 21.31 7.96
C THR A 161 10.08 22.11 8.22
N ASP A 162 9.98 23.36 7.74
CA ASP A 162 8.73 24.12 7.79
C ASP A 162 8.18 24.43 6.39
N ALA A 163 7.96 23.38 5.59
CA ALA A 163 7.50 23.47 4.21
C ALA A 163 6.21 24.29 4.03
N ALA A 164 5.32 24.29 5.03
CA ALA A 164 4.08 25.07 5.00
C ALA A 164 4.27 26.58 5.17
N SER A 165 5.45 27.05 5.62
CA SER A 165 5.71 28.49 5.76
C SER A 165 5.89 29.22 4.43
N LEU A 166 6.22 28.49 3.35
CA LEU A 166 6.38 29.04 1.99
C LEU A 166 7.35 30.21 1.89
N SER A 167 8.37 30.19 2.74
CA SER A 167 9.52 31.08 2.70
C SER A 167 10.64 30.46 1.86
N TYR A 168 11.52 31.31 1.32
CA TYR A 168 12.75 30.85 0.65
C TYR A 168 13.55 29.88 1.54
N GLN A 169 13.60 30.17 2.85
CA GLN A 169 14.27 29.31 3.82
C GLN A 169 13.63 27.91 3.88
N SER A 170 12.30 27.83 3.95
CA SER A 170 11.60 26.55 3.97
C SER A 170 11.72 25.73 2.70
N GLU A 171 11.77 26.40 1.54
CA GLU A 171 12.01 25.77 0.24
C GLU A 171 13.41 25.18 0.20
N LYS A 172 14.41 25.95 0.65
CA LYS A 172 15.79 25.52 0.75
C LYS A 172 15.96 24.33 1.69
N GLU A 173 15.41 24.40 2.90
CA GLU A 173 15.45 23.29 3.88
C GLU A 173 14.80 22.02 3.34
N THR A 174 13.67 22.17 2.63
CA THR A 174 12.98 21.04 2.01
C THR A 174 13.82 20.43 0.88
N THR A 175 14.43 21.27 0.04
CA THR A 175 15.36 20.83 -1.03
C THR A 175 16.55 20.09 -0.44
N ASP A 176 17.20 20.67 0.58
CA ASP A 176 18.38 20.11 1.24
C ASP A 176 18.06 18.75 1.88
N ALA A 177 16.89 18.62 2.53
CA ALA A 177 16.43 17.34 3.09
C ALA A 177 16.22 16.27 2.00
N ILE A 178 15.63 16.64 0.86
CA ILE A 178 15.44 15.72 -0.27
C ILE A 178 16.80 15.33 -0.87
N SER A 179 17.76 16.26 -1.00
CA SER A 179 19.12 15.98 -1.46
C SER A 179 19.85 14.99 -0.54
N VAL A 180 19.75 15.17 0.79
CA VAL A 180 20.32 14.23 1.76
C VAL A 180 19.76 12.82 1.55
N TYR A 181 18.43 12.68 1.44
CA TYR A 181 17.81 11.38 1.18
C TYR A 181 18.21 10.81 -0.18
N TRP A 182 18.24 11.61 -1.23
CA TRP A 182 18.68 11.18 -2.55
C TRP A 182 20.10 10.59 -2.52
N HIS A 183 21.02 11.24 -1.81
CA HIS A 183 22.38 10.72 -1.63
C HIS A 183 22.41 9.42 -0.83
N ILE A 184 21.62 9.29 0.24
CA ILE A 184 21.50 8.04 1.00
C ILE A 184 20.98 6.91 0.10
N LEU A 185 19.90 7.15 -0.63
CA LEU A 185 19.29 6.17 -1.52
C LEU A 185 20.23 5.70 -2.63
N LYS A 186 20.92 6.65 -3.29
CA LYS A 186 21.86 6.35 -4.39
C LYS A 186 23.14 5.69 -3.91
N ASN A 187 23.75 6.21 -2.84
CA ASN A 187 25.12 5.83 -2.46
C ASN A 187 25.14 4.66 -1.49
N ARG A 188 24.25 4.63 -0.49
CA ARG A 188 24.19 3.58 0.53
C ARG A 188 23.33 2.41 0.11
N PHE A 189 22.11 2.67 -0.39
CA PHE A 189 21.14 1.62 -0.72
C PHE A 189 21.16 1.19 -2.19
N LYS A 190 21.85 1.93 -3.06
CA LYS A 190 21.95 1.66 -4.51
C LYS A 190 20.58 1.54 -5.20
N ILE A 191 19.57 2.28 -4.71
CA ILE A 191 18.22 2.27 -5.29
C ILE A 191 18.21 3.13 -6.56
N GLY A 192 17.74 2.56 -7.67
CA GLY A 192 17.72 3.23 -8.97
C GLY A 192 16.64 4.32 -9.06
N PRO A 193 16.80 5.33 -9.94
CA PRO A 193 15.84 6.44 -10.07
C PRO A 193 14.39 6.00 -10.29
N LYS A 194 14.17 4.93 -11.06
CA LYS A 194 12.83 4.40 -11.36
C LYS A 194 12.11 3.78 -10.15
N GLN A 195 12.83 3.56 -9.05
CA GLN A 195 12.33 2.96 -7.81
C GLN A 195 12.21 4.00 -6.68
N VAL A 196 12.46 5.29 -6.98
CA VAL A 196 12.34 6.39 -6.02
C VAL A 196 11.11 7.24 -6.37
N TYR A 197 10.26 7.47 -5.39
CA TYR A 197 9.06 8.29 -5.52
C TYR A 197 9.07 9.42 -4.49
N ILE A 198 8.79 10.64 -4.94
CA ILE A 198 8.72 11.82 -4.08
C ILE A 198 7.31 12.41 -4.20
N VAL A 199 6.61 12.52 -3.07
CA VAL A 199 5.19 12.88 -3.06
C VAL A 199 4.89 13.90 -1.95
N ILE A 200 4.29 15.02 -2.33
CA ILE A 200 3.73 16.03 -1.44
C ILE A 200 2.41 15.50 -0.88
N SER A 201 2.34 15.45 0.46
CA SER A 201 1.14 15.03 1.20
C SER A 201 -0.06 15.93 0.92
N SER A 202 -1.27 15.41 1.10
CA SER A 202 -2.51 16.16 0.90
C SER A 202 -2.63 17.34 1.85
N GLY A 203 -2.09 17.23 3.07
CA GLY A 203 -2.09 18.31 4.05
C GLY A 203 -1.25 19.51 3.60
N LEU A 204 -0.03 19.27 3.11
CA LEU A 204 0.79 20.36 2.56
C LEU A 204 0.20 20.89 1.25
N LYS A 205 -0.38 20.03 0.41
CA LYS A 205 -1.08 20.46 -0.80
C LYS A 205 -2.20 21.45 -0.47
N GLN A 206 -3.04 21.17 0.53
CA GLN A 206 -4.13 22.07 0.94
C GLN A 206 -3.60 23.46 1.35
N GLU A 207 -2.48 23.53 2.07
CA GLU A 207 -1.84 24.81 2.41
C GLU A 207 -1.28 25.53 1.18
N LEU A 208 -0.64 24.80 0.25
CA LEU A 208 -0.10 25.34 -1.00
C LEU A 208 -1.19 25.86 -1.95
N ASP A 209 -2.32 25.17 -2.01
CA ASP A 209 -3.46 25.53 -2.88
C ASP A 209 -4.08 26.88 -2.48
N LYS A 210 -4.05 27.25 -1.19
CA LYS A 210 -4.51 28.57 -0.72
C LYS A 210 -3.79 29.73 -1.43
N TYR A 211 -2.58 29.48 -1.92
CA TYR A 211 -1.74 30.45 -2.64
C TYR A 211 -1.52 30.08 -4.11
N ASN A 212 -2.15 29.01 -4.61
CA ASN A 212 -1.95 28.45 -5.94
C ASN A 212 -0.45 28.15 -6.25
N LYS A 213 0.29 27.63 -5.26
CA LYS A 213 1.75 27.43 -5.33
C LYS A 213 2.19 25.97 -5.48
N ILE A 214 1.28 25.01 -5.65
CA ILE A 214 1.64 23.58 -5.63
C ILE A 214 2.65 23.18 -6.71
N ASP A 215 2.42 23.58 -7.97
CA ASP A 215 3.32 23.24 -9.08
C ASP A 215 4.67 23.94 -8.96
N TYR A 216 4.65 25.22 -8.57
CA TYR A 216 5.86 25.99 -8.26
C TYR A 216 6.69 25.31 -7.18
N PHE A 217 6.07 24.97 -6.05
CA PHE A 217 6.76 24.36 -4.92
C PHE A 217 7.34 22.99 -5.30
N ALA A 218 6.58 22.15 -6.01
CA ALA A 218 7.05 20.86 -6.50
C ALA A 218 8.27 20.98 -7.43
N GLN A 219 8.36 22.06 -8.21
CA GLN A 219 9.51 22.36 -9.05
C GLN A 219 10.71 22.84 -8.24
N VAL A 220 10.50 23.78 -7.32
CA VAL A 220 11.57 24.42 -6.53
C VAL A 220 12.25 23.43 -5.59
N ILE A 221 11.48 22.57 -4.91
CA ILE A 221 12.05 21.64 -3.93
C ILE A 221 12.79 20.45 -4.56
N ARG A 222 12.72 20.30 -5.89
CA ARG A 222 13.39 19.21 -6.58
C ARG A 222 14.87 19.53 -6.75
N PRO A 223 15.79 18.74 -6.15
CA PRO A 223 17.23 18.98 -6.32
C PRO A 223 17.68 18.94 -7.78
N LYS A 224 18.65 19.79 -8.12
CA LYS A 224 19.13 19.94 -9.51
C LYS A 224 19.91 18.71 -9.99
N GLU A 225 20.66 18.09 -9.09
CA GLU A 225 21.47 16.89 -9.27
C GLU A 225 20.66 15.58 -9.36
N MET A 226 19.36 15.66 -9.07
CA MET A 226 18.47 14.50 -9.14
C MET A 226 18.19 14.11 -10.59
N ASP A 227 18.08 12.80 -10.84
CA ASP A 227 17.73 12.26 -12.17
C ASP A 227 16.39 12.84 -12.67
N SER A 228 16.36 13.30 -13.93
CA SER A 228 15.21 13.99 -14.53
C SER A 228 13.94 13.13 -14.58
N SER A 229 14.07 11.80 -14.51
CA SER A 229 12.95 10.85 -14.42
C SER A 229 12.25 10.86 -13.06
N VAL A 230 12.95 11.27 -11.99
CA VAL A 230 12.34 11.42 -10.66
C VAL A 230 11.61 12.76 -10.60
N LYS A 231 10.28 12.68 -10.52
CA LYS A 231 9.38 13.83 -10.44
C LYS A 231 8.80 13.93 -9.03
N VAL A 232 8.72 15.15 -8.52
CA VAL A 232 7.91 15.46 -7.33
C VAL A 232 6.45 15.45 -7.76
N ARG A 233 5.64 14.61 -7.12
CA ARG A 233 4.19 14.50 -7.32
C ARG A 233 3.46 14.96 -6.07
N TRP A 234 2.14 15.02 -6.12
CA TRP A 234 1.29 15.44 -5.02
C TRP A 234 -0.02 14.66 -5.09
N VAL A 235 -0.70 14.53 -3.96
CA VAL A 235 -1.96 13.77 -3.84
C VAL A 235 -3.05 14.58 -3.16
N LYS A 236 -4.31 14.29 -3.48
CA LYS A 236 -5.48 14.80 -2.78
C LYS A 236 -5.75 13.99 -1.50
N ALA A 237 -6.62 14.50 -0.62
CA ALA A 237 -6.92 13.84 0.64
C ALA A 237 -7.61 12.48 0.45
N GLU A 238 -8.50 12.39 -0.55
CA GLU A 238 -9.19 11.15 -0.92
C GLU A 238 -8.20 10.12 -1.48
N GLU A 239 -7.27 10.57 -2.35
CA GLU A 239 -6.22 9.73 -2.91
C GLU A 239 -5.27 9.23 -1.82
N GLU A 240 -4.85 10.08 -0.88
CA GLU A 240 -4.00 9.67 0.24
C GLU A 240 -4.70 8.65 1.14
N SER A 241 -6.01 8.77 1.31
CA SER A 241 -6.82 7.81 2.07
C SER A 241 -6.91 6.46 1.33
N GLU A 242 -7.15 6.46 0.02
CA GLU A 242 -7.11 5.25 -0.81
C GLU A 242 -5.73 4.57 -0.73
N LEU A 243 -4.66 5.36 -0.88
CA LEU A 243 -3.28 4.88 -0.78
C LEU A 243 -2.97 4.32 0.60
N SER A 244 -3.53 4.91 1.66
CA SER A 244 -3.42 4.37 3.02
C SER A 244 -3.98 2.96 3.09
N VAL A 245 -5.16 2.71 2.51
CA VAL A 245 -5.71 1.34 2.43
C VAL A 245 -4.79 0.40 1.66
N LEU A 246 -4.25 0.84 0.52
CA LEU A 246 -3.35 0.01 -0.29
C LEU A 246 -2.05 -0.36 0.44
N GLY A 247 -1.51 0.56 1.23
CA GLY A 247 -0.30 0.29 2.01
C GLY A 247 -0.54 -0.45 3.31
N ILE A 248 -1.68 -0.24 3.97
CA ILE A 248 -1.93 -0.79 5.32
C ILE A 248 -2.60 -2.16 5.25
N VAL A 249 -3.56 -2.32 4.35
CA VAL A 249 -4.44 -3.49 4.32
C VAL A 249 -3.84 -4.56 3.41
N PRO A 250 -3.65 -5.80 3.91
CA PRO A 250 -3.23 -6.93 3.09
C PRO A 250 -4.07 -7.07 1.83
N GLN A 251 -3.44 -7.43 0.70
CA GLN A 251 -4.08 -7.38 -0.61
C GLN A 251 -5.40 -8.17 -0.68
N LYS A 252 -5.44 -9.39 -0.12
CA LYS A 252 -6.66 -10.21 0.01
C LYS A 252 -7.82 -9.57 0.79
N HIS A 253 -7.55 -8.57 1.63
CA HIS A 253 -8.54 -7.93 2.51
C HIS A 253 -9.03 -6.56 2.02
N ARG A 254 -8.31 -5.92 1.08
CA ARG A 254 -8.58 -4.53 0.65
C ARG A 254 -10.03 -4.24 0.26
N TYR A 255 -10.74 -5.21 -0.33
CA TYR A 255 -12.12 -5.03 -0.79
C TYR A 255 -13.19 -5.42 0.24
N THR A 256 -12.81 -6.03 1.37
CA THR A 256 -13.75 -6.59 2.36
C THR A 256 -13.60 -5.98 3.75
N THR A 257 -12.65 -5.06 3.95
CA THR A 257 -12.39 -4.43 5.26
C THR A 257 -12.52 -2.92 5.19
N ASP A 258 -12.53 -2.30 6.36
CA ASP A 258 -12.41 -0.87 6.54
C ASP A 258 -10.99 -0.48 6.93
N GLN A 259 -10.64 0.78 6.69
CA GLN A 259 -9.45 1.40 7.27
C GLN A 259 -9.81 2.78 7.85
N LEU A 260 -9.19 3.12 8.98
CA LEU A 260 -9.31 4.43 9.60
C LEU A 260 -8.01 4.81 10.32
N ASP A 261 -7.58 6.05 10.16
CA ASP A 261 -6.43 6.66 10.80
C ASP A 261 -6.86 7.85 11.66
N VAL A 262 -6.69 7.74 12.98
CA VAL A 262 -6.94 8.83 13.94
C VAL A 262 -5.66 9.64 14.14
N GLY A 263 -5.41 10.55 13.21
CA GLY A 263 -4.26 11.43 13.23
C GLY A 263 -4.33 12.52 14.31
N SER A 264 -3.30 13.37 14.35
CA SER A 264 -3.27 14.51 15.27
C SER A 264 -4.22 15.64 14.85
N GLY A 265 -4.42 15.85 13.56
CA GLY A 265 -5.23 16.96 13.02
C GLY A 265 -6.63 16.54 12.58
N ASN A 266 -6.78 15.35 12.01
CA ASN A 266 -8.02 14.83 11.45
C ASN A 266 -8.09 13.31 11.67
N THR A 267 -9.24 12.75 11.35
CA THR A 267 -9.46 11.31 11.24
C THR A 267 -9.85 11.01 9.82
N LYS A 268 -9.13 10.10 9.15
CA LYS A 268 -9.32 9.82 7.73
C LYS A 268 -9.16 8.34 7.42
N GLY A 269 -9.79 7.88 6.35
CA GLY A 269 -9.69 6.50 5.89
C GLY A 269 -10.75 6.22 4.85
N GLY A 270 -11.27 5.00 4.86
CA GLY A 270 -12.33 4.60 3.94
C GLY A 270 -12.34 3.11 3.68
N TYR A 271 -13.04 2.75 2.62
CA TYR A 271 -13.22 1.37 2.17
C TYR A 271 -13.49 1.34 0.68
N PHE A 272 -13.35 0.18 0.06
CA PHE A 272 -13.83 -0.04 -1.31
C PHE A 272 -15.23 -0.63 -1.29
N ASN A 273 -16.18 -0.02 -1.99
CA ASN A 273 -17.54 -0.55 -2.11
C ASN A 273 -17.59 -1.79 -3.03
N VAL A 274 -18.79 -2.35 -3.22
CA VAL A 274 -19.01 -3.58 -4.02
C VAL A 274 -18.57 -3.47 -5.49
N VAL A 275 -18.56 -2.26 -6.07
CA VAL A 275 -18.05 -2.01 -7.43
C VAL A 275 -16.59 -1.58 -7.46
N LYS A 276 -15.87 -1.73 -6.33
CA LYS A 276 -14.45 -1.39 -6.14
C LYS A 276 -14.12 0.10 -6.31
N ASN A 277 -15.10 0.97 -6.07
CA ASN A 277 -14.85 2.41 -5.91
C ASN A 277 -14.46 2.70 -4.46
N PHE A 278 -13.44 3.53 -4.27
CA PHE A 278 -13.03 3.98 -2.94
C PHE A 278 -14.03 5.00 -2.38
N ILE A 279 -14.54 4.74 -1.19
CA ILE A 279 -15.45 5.60 -0.44
C ILE A 279 -14.67 6.16 0.76
N PRO A 280 -14.32 7.47 0.75
CA PRO A 280 -13.56 8.08 1.83
C PRO A 280 -14.41 8.24 3.08
N VAL A 281 -13.74 8.17 4.24
CA VAL A 281 -14.27 8.58 5.56
C VAL A 281 -13.35 9.67 6.07
N THR A 282 -13.91 10.83 6.44
CA THR A 282 -13.11 11.96 6.92
C THR A 282 -13.84 12.78 7.97
N PHE A 283 -13.12 13.14 9.03
CA PHE A 283 -13.57 14.07 10.07
C PHE A 283 -12.45 15.08 10.36
N PRO A 284 -12.77 16.38 10.51
CA PRO A 284 -11.78 17.42 10.82
C PRO A 284 -11.33 17.41 12.29
N VAL A 285 -11.39 16.24 12.95
CA VAL A 285 -11.09 16.05 14.37
C VAL A 285 -10.12 14.88 14.50
N GLY A 286 -9.07 15.11 15.28
CA GLY A 286 -8.04 14.14 15.64
C GLY A 286 -7.51 14.46 17.03
N THR A 287 -6.45 13.77 17.45
CA THR A 287 -5.98 13.81 18.86
C THR A 287 -5.63 15.23 19.34
N LYS A 288 -4.76 15.94 18.61
CA LYS A 288 -4.27 17.28 18.98
C LYS A 288 -5.22 18.39 18.54
N SER A 289 -5.99 18.22 17.46
CA SER A 289 -7.02 19.21 17.10
C SER A 289 -8.17 19.21 18.10
N PHE A 290 -8.58 18.04 18.61
CA PHE A 290 -9.59 17.99 19.66
C PHE A 290 -9.06 18.55 20.99
N GLN A 291 -7.81 18.23 21.36
CA GLN A 291 -7.15 18.85 22.51
C GLN A 291 -7.18 20.39 22.43
N ARG A 292 -6.77 20.96 21.29
CA ARG A 292 -6.77 22.42 21.09
C ARG A 292 -8.18 23.03 21.16
N LEU A 293 -9.19 22.34 20.62
CA LEU A 293 -10.59 22.78 20.71
C LEU A 293 -11.08 22.82 22.16
N LEU A 294 -10.63 21.88 23.01
CA LEU A 294 -10.96 21.86 24.42
C LEU A 294 -10.24 22.96 25.18
N GLU A 295 -8.95 23.11 24.95
CA GLU A 295 -8.13 24.16 25.58
C GLU A 295 -8.59 25.57 25.21
N SER A 296 -9.14 25.77 24.01
CA SER A 296 -9.72 27.07 23.63
C SER A 296 -11.05 27.40 24.33
N LYS A 297 -11.67 26.42 25.00
CA LYS A 297 -12.98 26.55 25.66
C LYS A 297 -12.89 26.50 27.18
N ILE A 298 -11.73 26.15 27.74
CA ILE A 298 -11.55 25.92 29.17
C ILE A 298 -10.43 26.83 29.66
N ASN A 299 -10.75 27.70 30.61
CA ASN A 299 -9.82 28.73 31.09
C ASN A 299 -8.96 28.25 32.28
N LYS A 300 -9.19 27.04 32.79
CA LYS A 300 -8.52 26.49 33.97
C LYS A 300 -7.83 25.17 33.65
N ASP A 301 -6.69 24.93 34.30
CA ASP A 301 -5.99 23.65 34.25
C ASP A 301 -6.63 22.64 35.22
N ASP A 302 -7.94 22.41 35.06
CA ASP A 302 -8.69 21.41 35.83
C ASP A 302 -9.04 20.21 34.94
N LEU A 303 -8.55 19.03 35.31
CA LEU A 303 -8.74 17.82 34.51
C LEU A 303 -10.20 17.34 34.51
N GLY A 304 -10.95 17.58 35.60
CA GLY A 304 -12.35 17.21 35.71
C GLY A 304 -13.23 18.03 34.77
N GLU A 305 -13.03 19.35 34.73
CA GLU A 305 -13.65 20.26 33.76
C GLU A 305 -13.26 19.89 32.33
N TYR A 306 -11.99 19.53 32.10
CA TYR A 306 -11.49 19.06 30.80
C TYR A 306 -12.27 17.86 30.27
N ILE A 307 -12.44 16.83 31.10
CA ILE A 307 -13.18 15.61 30.73
C ILE A 307 -14.66 15.93 30.48
N LYS A 308 -15.30 16.70 31.37
CA LYS A 308 -16.72 17.09 31.22
C LYS A 308 -16.95 17.88 29.93
N ALA A 309 -16.04 18.79 29.60
CA ALA A 309 -16.12 19.56 28.35
C ALA A 309 -15.98 18.68 27.12
N ALA A 310 -15.05 17.71 27.13
CA ALA A 310 -14.88 16.76 26.03
C ALA A 310 -16.13 15.91 25.79
N GLU A 311 -16.72 15.38 26.86
CA GLU A 311 -17.97 14.62 26.77
C GLU A 311 -19.15 15.47 26.30
N LYS A 312 -19.23 16.73 26.75
CA LYS A 312 -20.26 17.67 26.33
C LYS A 312 -20.15 18.00 24.84
N ILE A 313 -18.94 18.30 24.35
CA ILE A 313 -18.71 18.58 22.91
C ILE A 313 -19.07 17.37 22.05
N TRP A 314 -18.76 16.16 22.53
CA TRP A 314 -19.20 14.95 21.85
C TRP A 314 -20.73 14.89 21.76
N LYS A 315 -21.42 14.93 22.90
CA LYS A 315 -22.88 14.79 23.00
C LYS A 315 -23.64 15.86 22.21
N ASP A 316 -23.21 17.11 22.32
CA ASP A 316 -23.95 18.25 21.77
C ASP A 316 -23.66 18.50 20.29
N SER A 317 -22.60 17.91 19.72
CA SER A 317 -22.18 18.25 18.35
C SER A 317 -21.60 17.08 17.58
N LEU A 318 -20.53 16.45 18.07
CA LEU A 318 -19.81 15.45 17.26
C LEU A 318 -20.64 14.18 17.03
N ALA A 319 -21.42 13.74 18.01
CA ALA A 319 -22.25 12.53 17.88
C ALA A 319 -23.22 12.62 16.69
N ALA A 320 -23.93 13.75 16.54
CA ALA A 320 -24.86 13.96 15.44
C ALA A 320 -24.14 14.03 14.08
N ILE A 321 -22.96 14.68 14.03
CA ILE A 321 -22.14 14.75 12.81
C ILE A 321 -21.68 13.36 12.39
N VAL A 322 -21.16 12.56 13.33
CA VAL A 322 -20.65 11.21 13.05
C VAL A 322 -21.79 10.28 12.64
N SER A 323 -22.89 10.27 13.39
CA SER A 323 -24.05 9.43 13.09
C SER A 323 -24.67 9.79 11.73
N GLY A 324 -24.83 11.09 11.45
CA GLY A 324 -25.28 11.58 10.15
C GLY A 324 -24.33 11.17 9.02
N TYR A 325 -23.01 11.27 9.24
CA TYR A 325 -21.99 10.91 8.24
C TYR A 325 -22.02 9.42 7.86
N PHE A 326 -22.38 8.55 8.81
CA PHE A 326 -22.46 7.10 8.59
C PHE A 326 -23.85 6.61 8.17
N SER A 327 -24.87 7.48 8.15
CA SER A 327 -26.24 7.11 7.79
C SER A 327 -26.36 6.50 6.38
N ASP A 328 -25.52 6.93 5.44
CA ASP A 328 -25.45 6.44 4.06
C ASP A 328 -24.27 5.47 3.81
N LYS A 329 -23.53 5.08 4.86
CA LYS A 329 -22.35 4.20 4.81
C LYS A 329 -22.56 2.93 5.64
N ILE A 330 -23.73 2.31 5.50
CA ILE A 330 -24.09 1.07 6.21
C ILE A 330 -23.06 -0.03 5.95
N ASP A 331 -22.55 -0.14 4.72
CA ASP A 331 -21.51 -1.11 4.34
C ASP A 331 -20.26 -0.99 5.22
N TYR A 332 -19.86 0.23 5.60
CA TYR A 332 -18.74 0.44 6.50
C TYR A 332 -19.06 -0.22 7.84
N LYS A 333 -20.22 0.05 8.43
CA LYS A 333 -20.61 -0.48 9.75
C LYS A 333 -20.77 -2.01 9.78
N GLN A 334 -21.10 -2.66 8.65
CA GLN A 334 -21.35 -4.10 8.56
C GLN A 334 -20.11 -5.00 8.34
N ARG A 335 -18.97 -4.43 7.95
CA ARG A 335 -17.74 -5.20 7.67
C ARG A 335 -17.13 -5.83 8.91
N ASP A 336 -16.52 -7.00 8.74
CA ASP A 336 -15.95 -7.79 9.84
C ASP A 336 -14.70 -7.20 10.48
N ILE A 337 -13.93 -6.41 9.72
CA ILE A 337 -12.59 -5.99 10.12
C ILE A 337 -12.40 -4.50 9.82
N LEU A 338 -11.90 -3.79 10.82
CA LEU A 338 -11.39 -2.43 10.73
C LEU A 338 -9.88 -2.41 11.01
N TYR A 339 -9.10 -1.98 10.02
CA TYR A 339 -7.71 -1.62 10.23
C TYR A 339 -7.63 -0.21 10.80
N LEU A 340 -7.25 -0.09 12.07
CA LEU A 340 -7.28 1.15 12.82
C LEU A 340 -5.85 1.61 13.13
N SER A 341 -5.52 2.84 12.77
CA SER A 341 -4.21 3.45 13.00
C SER A 341 -4.32 4.85 13.60
N GLY A 342 -3.18 5.47 13.85
CA GLY A 342 -3.10 6.83 14.38
C GLY A 342 -2.38 6.91 15.71
N GLY A 343 -2.05 8.12 16.13
CA GLY A 343 -1.19 8.36 17.30
C GLY A 343 -1.80 7.88 18.61
N ILE A 344 -3.11 8.08 18.79
CA ILE A 344 -3.81 7.59 19.98
C ILE A 344 -3.93 6.07 19.99
N VAL A 345 -4.17 5.46 18.83
CA VAL A 345 -4.26 4.00 18.68
C VAL A 345 -2.90 3.37 18.99
N TRP A 346 -1.81 3.96 18.47
CA TRP A 346 -0.45 3.58 18.84
C TRP A 346 -0.19 3.70 20.34
N SER A 347 -0.70 4.75 21.00
CA SER A 347 -0.58 4.92 22.45
C SER A 347 -1.29 3.79 23.21
N ILE A 348 -2.54 3.48 22.84
CA ILE A 348 -3.33 2.38 23.41
C ILE A 348 -2.61 1.05 23.24
N THR A 349 -2.19 0.71 22.02
CA THR A 349 -1.49 -0.56 21.74
C THR A 349 -0.21 -0.68 22.54
N SER A 350 0.61 0.37 22.57
CA SER A 350 1.93 0.33 23.21
C SER A 350 1.87 0.14 24.72
N LEU A 351 0.88 0.77 25.36
CA LEU A 351 0.69 0.72 26.82
C LEU A 351 -0.15 -0.49 27.26
N THR A 352 -1.02 -1.03 26.40
CA THR A 352 -1.87 -2.18 26.72
C THR A 352 -1.23 -3.52 26.33
N TYR A 353 -0.43 -3.53 25.26
CA TYR A 353 0.15 -4.72 24.66
C TYR A 353 1.68 -4.62 24.46
N PRO A 354 2.48 -4.31 25.50
CA PRO A 354 3.93 -4.13 25.37
C PRO A 354 4.65 -5.36 24.79
N GLN A 355 4.15 -6.56 25.09
CA GLN A 355 4.66 -7.84 24.56
C GLN A 355 4.52 -7.98 23.04
N ARG A 356 3.65 -7.18 22.40
CA ARG A 356 3.39 -7.22 20.96
C ARG A 356 4.10 -6.11 20.18
N VAL A 357 5.10 -5.44 20.77
CA VAL A 357 5.80 -4.30 20.13
C VAL A 357 6.41 -4.65 18.77
N ASN A 358 6.72 -5.91 18.50
CA ASN A 358 7.29 -6.39 17.25
C ASN A 358 6.27 -6.94 16.25
N ASP A 359 5.02 -7.11 16.66
CA ASP A 359 3.97 -7.62 15.78
C ASP A 359 3.65 -6.58 14.71
N THR A 360 3.50 -7.04 13.46
CA THR A 360 3.11 -6.14 12.36
C THR A 360 1.64 -5.73 12.47
N TYR A 361 0.79 -6.66 12.91
CA TYR A 361 -0.63 -6.46 13.13
C TYR A 361 -0.98 -6.92 14.55
N THR A 362 -1.54 -6.02 15.35
CA THR A 362 -2.01 -6.32 16.71
C THR A 362 -3.52 -6.17 16.76
N GLU A 363 -4.24 -7.22 17.16
CA GLU A 363 -5.67 -7.11 17.44
C GLU A 363 -5.89 -6.33 18.75
N ILE A 364 -6.77 -5.34 18.71
CA ILE A 364 -7.23 -4.54 19.85
C ILE A 364 -8.73 -4.78 20.02
N LYS A 365 -9.20 -4.86 21.25
CA LYS A 365 -10.64 -4.95 21.53
C LYS A 365 -11.21 -3.57 21.81
N GLN A 366 -12.47 -3.34 21.44
CA GLN A 366 -13.18 -2.12 21.84
C GLN A 366 -13.18 -1.92 23.35
N SER A 367 -13.27 -3.01 24.13
CA SER A 367 -13.15 -2.97 25.59
C SER A 367 -11.82 -2.40 26.08
N ASP A 368 -10.72 -2.61 25.35
CA ASP A 368 -9.41 -2.08 25.74
C ASP A 368 -9.36 -0.57 25.55
N ILE A 369 -9.99 -0.05 24.49
CA ILE A 369 -10.09 1.38 24.23
C ILE A 369 -10.87 2.07 25.37
N THR A 370 -12.02 1.50 25.74
CA THR A 370 -12.83 2.01 26.86
C THR A 370 -12.09 1.88 28.20
N ALA A 371 -11.40 0.76 28.45
CA ALA A 371 -10.61 0.59 29.67
C ALA A 371 -9.42 1.57 29.75
N PHE A 372 -8.76 1.82 28.62
CA PHE A 372 -7.66 2.79 28.50
C PHE A 372 -8.15 4.21 28.84
N ARG A 373 -9.32 4.62 28.30
CA ARG A 373 -9.97 5.89 28.66
C ARG A 373 -10.19 6.01 30.16
N ASN A 374 -10.79 4.99 30.77
CA ASN A 374 -11.10 4.98 32.20
C ASN A 374 -9.84 5.06 33.07
N ASN A 375 -8.76 4.37 32.67
CA ASN A 375 -7.49 4.41 33.37
C ASN A 375 -6.75 5.73 33.19
N LEU A 376 -6.81 6.37 32.02
CA LEU A 376 -6.26 7.73 31.85
C LEU A 376 -6.91 8.75 32.80
N ILE A 377 -8.20 8.58 33.06
CA ILE A 377 -8.97 9.48 33.93
C ILE A 377 -8.68 9.17 35.40
N ASN A 378 -8.78 7.89 35.80
CA ASN A 378 -8.81 7.51 37.22
C ASN A 378 -7.48 6.95 37.75
N ASN A 379 -6.63 6.37 36.89
CA ASN A 379 -5.45 5.57 37.27
C ASN A 379 -4.22 5.86 36.38
N TYR A 380 -3.92 7.14 36.14
CA TYR A 380 -2.90 7.53 35.17
C TYR A 380 -1.51 6.98 35.47
N ASP A 381 -1.07 6.99 36.74
CA ASP A 381 0.26 6.50 37.09
C ASP A 381 0.45 5.01 36.78
N LYS A 382 -0.64 4.23 36.90
CA LYS A 382 -0.66 2.81 36.55
C LYS A 382 -0.54 2.59 35.04
N ILE A 383 -1.15 3.47 34.22
CA ILE A 383 -1.18 3.28 32.77
C ILE A 383 0.16 3.60 32.12
N ILE A 384 0.88 4.59 32.65
CA ILE A 384 2.20 5.00 32.13
C ILE A 384 3.34 4.08 32.59
N GLN A 385 3.05 3.15 33.50
CA GLN A 385 3.96 2.09 33.97
C GLN A 385 3.32 0.72 33.71
N PRO A 386 3.20 0.31 32.44
CA PRO A 386 2.52 -0.92 32.10
C PRO A 386 3.24 -2.14 32.66
N ASP A 387 2.49 -3.22 32.89
CA ASP A 387 3.03 -4.46 33.41
C ASP A 387 3.87 -5.19 32.33
N PHE A 388 5.12 -5.50 32.67
CA PHE A 388 6.05 -6.25 31.83
C PHE A 388 6.12 -7.74 32.20
N SER A 389 5.27 -8.23 33.11
CA SER A 389 5.24 -9.64 33.54
C SER A 389 5.10 -10.62 32.36
N LEU A 390 4.38 -10.21 31.30
CA LEU A 390 4.19 -11.00 30.08
C LEU A 390 5.32 -10.82 29.04
N VAL A 391 6.29 -9.96 29.29
CA VAL A 391 7.43 -9.69 28.39
C VAL A 391 8.67 -10.42 28.90
N THR A 392 8.80 -11.68 28.49
CA THR A 392 9.89 -12.55 28.97
C THR A 392 11.22 -12.35 28.23
N ASP A 393 11.15 -11.89 26.98
CA ASP A 393 12.32 -11.63 26.14
C ASP A 393 12.91 -10.23 26.41
N SER A 394 14.21 -10.16 26.65
CA SER A 394 14.89 -8.92 27.01
C SER A 394 14.98 -7.90 25.87
N MET A 395 15.09 -8.36 24.62
CA MET A 395 15.07 -7.50 23.43
C MET A 395 13.67 -6.93 23.20
N VAL A 396 12.63 -7.74 23.40
CA VAL A 396 11.24 -7.28 23.34
C VAL A 396 10.96 -6.27 24.45
N ALA A 397 11.42 -6.53 25.68
CA ALA A 397 11.27 -5.60 26.79
C ALA A 397 11.93 -4.24 26.50
N GLU A 398 13.14 -4.23 25.96
CA GLU A 398 13.84 -3.00 25.62
C GLU A 398 13.13 -2.23 24.49
N ALA A 399 12.71 -2.93 23.43
CA ALA A 399 11.95 -2.32 22.35
C ALA A 399 10.62 -1.71 22.85
N ALA A 400 9.90 -2.42 23.72
CA ALA A 400 8.67 -1.96 24.33
C ALA A 400 8.89 -0.73 25.21
N ARG A 401 9.91 -0.72 26.09
CA ARG A 401 10.25 0.46 26.91
C ARG A 401 10.56 1.68 26.07
N LYS A 402 11.40 1.52 25.03
CA LYS A 402 11.72 2.62 24.11
C LYS A 402 10.48 3.15 23.40
N ASN A 403 9.62 2.25 22.93
CA ASN A 403 8.38 2.61 22.26
C ASN A 403 7.41 3.35 23.21
N ILE A 404 7.24 2.88 24.44
CA ILE A 404 6.43 3.54 25.48
C ILE A 404 6.98 4.92 25.83
N ALA A 405 8.30 5.04 26.04
CA ALA A 405 8.94 6.32 26.30
C ALA A 405 8.69 7.34 25.16
N GLN A 406 8.71 6.87 23.91
CA GLN A 406 8.41 7.70 22.75
C GLN A 406 6.93 8.12 22.72
N VAL A 407 5.99 7.25 23.11
CA VAL A 407 4.57 7.58 23.27
C VAL A 407 4.41 8.71 24.29
N LEU A 408 4.95 8.53 25.50
CA LEU A 408 4.82 9.47 26.61
C LEU A 408 5.50 10.82 26.34
N LYS A 409 6.54 10.83 25.51
CA LYS A 409 7.16 12.07 25.01
C LYS A 409 6.29 12.82 23.99
N THR A 410 5.50 12.07 23.21
CA THR A 410 4.73 12.63 22.08
C THR A 410 3.35 13.12 22.53
N TYR A 411 2.70 12.39 23.43
CA TYR A 411 1.34 12.67 23.91
C TYR A 411 1.33 12.86 25.42
N ASP A 412 1.00 14.07 25.86
CA ASP A 412 0.65 14.36 27.24
C ASP A 412 -0.72 13.75 27.62
N ARG A 413 -1.03 13.74 28.92
CA ARG A 413 -2.28 13.17 29.46
C ARG A 413 -3.53 13.78 28.82
N LYS A 414 -3.58 15.09 28.58
CA LYS A 414 -4.74 15.77 27.99
C LYS A 414 -4.94 15.34 26.54
N ALA A 415 -3.85 15.25 25.78
CA ALA A 415 -3.85 14.73 24.42
C ALA A 415 -4.39 13.30 24.37
N MET A 416 -3.91 12.43 25.27
CA MET A 416 -4.39 11.05 25.35
C MET A 416 -5.88 10.98 25.70
N ILE A 417 -6.34 11.80 26.65
CA ILE A 417 -7.77 11.84 27.03
C ILE A 417 -8.62 12.33 25.86
N ALA A 418 -8.27 13.45 25.23
CA ALA A 418 -9.02 13.97 24.09
C ALA A 418 -9.07 12.94 22.94
N GLY A 419 -7.91 12.38 22.57
CA GLY A 419 -7.82 11.36 21.54
C GLY A 419 -8.65 10.12 21.86
N THR A 420 -8.61 9.63 23.11
CA THR A 420 -9.33 8.41 23.49
C THR A 420 -10.83 8.64 23.57
N ILE A 421 -11.29 9.81 24.05
CA ILE A 421 -12.73 10.15 24.05
C ILE A 421 -13.26 10.16 22.61
N TRP A 422 -12.56 10.85 21.71
CA TRP A 422 -12.93 10.87 20.29
C TRP A 422 -12.94 9.46 19.68
N LEU A 423 -11.88 8.68 19.91
CA LEU A 423 -11.76 7.33 19.35
C LEU A 423 -12.82 6.36 19.91
N ASP A 424 -12.99 6.31 21.23
CA ASP A 424 -13.91 5.39 21.91
C ASP A 424 -15.34 5.59 21.43
N GLU A 425 -15.78 6.85 21.35
CA GLU A 425 -17.14 7.18 20.90
C GLU A 425 -17.32 6.96 19.39
N LEU A 426 -16.31 7.26 18.58
CA LEU A 426 -16.33 6.97 17.14
C LEU A 426 -16.43 5.46 16.86
N ILE A 427 -15.66 4.64 17.58
CA ILE A 427 -15.70 3.17 17.44
C ILE A 427 -17.05 2.61 17.90
N LYS A 428 -17.65 3.12 18.98
CA LYS A 428 -19.01 2.75 19.39
C LYS A 428 -20.03 3.00 18.28
N GLU A 429 -19.94 4.16 17.61
CA GLU A 429 -20.84 4.48 16.50
C GLU A 429 -20.60 3.55 15.30
N ILE A 430 -19.34 3.31 14.90
CA ILE A 430 -18.98 2.40 13.81
C ILE A 430 -19.48 0.98 14.07
N ASN A 431 -19.32 0.49 15.30
CA ASN A 431 -19.67 -0.87 15.72
C ASN A 431 -21.14 -1.04 16.12
N SER A 432 -21.97 0.01 16.03
CA SER A 432 -23.38 -0.07 16.46
C SER A 432 -24.25 -1.05 15.65
N ILE A 433 -23.83 -1.42 14.43
CA ILE A 433 -24.48 -2.48 13.63
C ILE A 433 -23.76 -3.83 13.81
N LYS A 434 -22.44 -3.81 13.96
CA LYS A 434 -21.60 -5.01 14.14
C LYS A 434 -20.70 -4.88 15.38
N PRO A 435 -21.22 -5.24 16.58
CA PRO A 435 -20.50 -5.04 17.84
C PRO A 435 -19.22 -5.88 17.97
N ASP A 436 -19.12 -6.99 17.24
CA ASP A 436 -17.99 -7.92 17.23
C ASP A 436 -16.96 -7.65 16.12
N LYS A 437 -17.05 -6.48 15.46
CA LYS A 437 -16.08 -6.06 14.46
C LYS A 437 -14.66 -6.11 15.01
N LYS A 438 -13.78 -6.84 14.33
CA LYS A 438 -12.36 -6.98 14.70
C LYS A 438 -11.61 -5.69 14.39
N ILE A 439 -10.84 -5.20 15.37
CA ILE A 439 -10.03 -3.99 15.21
C ILE A 439 -8.56 -4.42 15.18
N ILE A 440 -7.87 -4.12 14.07
CA ILE A 440 -6.48 -4.51 13.84
C ILE A 440 -5.62 -3.26 13.73
N PHE A 441 -4.64 -3.12 14.61
CA PHE A 441 -3.63 -2.07 14.57
C PHE A 441 -2.42 -2.49 13.73
N PRO A 442 -2.13 -1.78 12.64
CA PRO A 442 -0.93 -1.99 11.83
C PRO A 442 0.23 -1.12 12.35
N LYS A 443 1.32 -1.75 12.79
CA LYS A 443 2.51 -1.05 13.34
C LYS A 443 3.09 0.01 12.41
N TYR A 444 3.15 -0.29 11.10
CA TYR A 444 3.77 0.57 10.08
C TYR A 444 2.77 1.49 9.37
N ALA A 445 1.57 1.68 9.92
CA ALA A 445 0.53 2.50 9.31
C ALA A 445 0.92 3.96 9.10
N TYR A 446 1.84 4.50 9.91
CA TYR A 446 2.36 5.85 9.75
C TYR A 446 3.14 6.05 8.43
N MET A 447 3.58 4.97 7.78
CA MET A 447 4.16 4.93 6.42
C MET A 447 3.20 4.35 5.38
N GLY A 448 1.93 4.14 5.77
CA GLY A 448 0.94 3.41 4.99
C GLY A 448 0.72 4.03 3.62
N TRP A 449 0.41 5.32 3.55
CA TRP A 449 0.04 5.95 2.28
C TRP A 449 1.22 6.02 1.29
N ILE A 450 2.44 6.32 1.74
CA ILE A 450 3.61 6.37 0.85
C ILE A 450 3.99 4.97 0.37
N SER A 451 3.87 3.96 1.23
CA SER A 451 4.03 2.55 0.85
C SER A 451 2.96 2.13 -0.16
N GLY A 452 1.70 2.53 0.07
CA GLY A 452 0.60 2.32 -0.86
C GLY A 452 0.81 2.99 -2.20
N TYR A 453 1.43 4.18 -2.24
CA TYR A 453 1.82 4.84 -3.48
C TYR A 453 2.82 4.00 -4.27
N ILE A 454 3.85 3.48 -3.60
CA ILE A 454 4.83 2.57 -4.21
C ILE A 454 4.13 1.32 -4.73
N ILE A 455 3.32 0.65 -3.91
CA ILE A 455 2.59 -0.56 -4.31
C ILE A 455 1.67 -0.30 -5.51
N LYS A 456 0.96 0.84 -5.53
CA LYS A 456 0.13 1.24 -6.68
C LYS A 456 0.99 1.37 -7.94
N LYS A 457 2.18 1.99 -7.86
CA LYS A 457 3.09 2.12 -9.01
C LYS A 457 3.67 0.79 -9.47
N VAL A 458 4.08 -0.08 -8.54
CA VAL A 458 4.60 -1.41 -8.85
C VAL A 458 3.52 -2.28 -9.49
N THR A 459 2.30 -2.27 -8.96
CA THR A 459 1.20 -3.09 -9.49
C THR A 459 0.76 -2.63 -10.89
N HIS A 460 0.81 -1.32 -11.17
CA HIS A 460 0.43 -0.74 -12.46
C HIS A 460 1.60 -0.59 -13.43
N GLN A 461 2.80 -1.11 -13.11
CA GLN A 461 3.98 -0.91 -13.95
C GLN A 461 3.83 -1.51 -15.36
N TYR A 462 2.94 -2.49 -15.53
CA TYR A 462 2.64 -3.15 -16.80
C TYR A 462 1.36 -2.65 -17.49
N THR A 463 0.60 -1.76 -16.85
CA THR A 463 -0.59 -1.16 -17.46
C THR A 463 -0.20 0.11 -18.23
N GLY A 464 -0.46 0.15 -19.54
CA GLY A 464 -0.17 1.33 -20.38
C GLY A 464 0.94 1.16 -21.44
N PHE A 465 1.54 -0.04 -21.58
CA PHE A 465 2.50 -0.34 -22.65
C PHE A 465 1.89 -0.38 -24.07
N PHE A 466 0.57 -0.25 -24.19
CA PHE A 466 -0.18 -0.26 -25.46
C PHE A 466 -0.90 1.06 -25.75
N LYS A 467 -0.52 2.16 -25.08
CA LYS A 467 -1.03 3.50 -25.40
C LYS A 467 -0.11 4.24 -26.34
#